data_AF-A0AA88A891-F1
#
_entry.id   AF-A0AA88A891-F1
#
_cell.length_a   1.000
_cell.length_b   1.000
_cell.length_c   1.000
_cell.angle_alpha   90.00
_cell.angle_beta   90.00
_cell.angle_gamma   90.00
#
_symmetry.space_group_name_H-M   'P 1'
#
loop_
_entity.id
_entity.type
_entity.pdbx_description
1 polymer ?
#
loop_
_entity_poly.entity_id
_entity_poly.type
_entity_poly.pdbx_seq_one_letter_code
_entity_poly.pdbx_strand_id
1 'polypeptide(L)' 'MIALIVSATAAAAAIMYLAHNGSDDANWLVVCLQFTNFCQQVTGAVVVSFVATVFLLTLVAISAFSLKRTSD' A
#
# COMPACT_ATOMS: atom_id res chain seq x y z
N MET A 1 11.05 5.71 8.25
CA MET A 1 9.57 5.60 8.20
C MET A 1 9.07 5.26 6.80
N ILE A 2 9.44 5.99 5.74
CA ILE A 2 9.08 5.70 4.34
C ILE A 2 9.26 4.23 3.94
N ALA A 3 10.44 3.65 4.17
CA ALA A 3 10.74 2.27 3.77
C ALA A 3 9.78 1.25 4.42
N LEU A 4 9.41 1.47 5.69
CA LEU A 4 8.47 0.61 6.40
C LEU A 4 7.06 0.72 5.78
N ILE A 5 6.60 1.93 5.49
CA ILE A 5 5.27 2.16 4.91
C ILE A 5 5.18 1.50 3.52
N VAL A 6 6.19 1.69 2.67
CA VAL A 6 6.26 1.05 1.34
C VAL A 6 6.24 -0.48 1.46
N SER A 7 7.00 -1.04 2.41
CA SER A 7 7.03 -2.50 2.59
C SER A 7 5.68 -3.06 3.07
N ALA A 8 4.99 -2.35 3.97
CA ALA A 8 3.69 -2.76 4.48
C ALA A 8 2.59 -2.65 3.42
N THR A 9 2.58 -1.57 2.63
CA THR A 9 1.60 -1.40 1.55
C THR A 9 1.82 -2.40 0.42
N ALA A 10 3.07 -2.71 0.08
CA ALA A 10 3.39 -3.77 -0.89
C ALA A 10 2.96 -5.16 -0.41
N ALA A 11 3.21 -5.50 0.87
CA ALA A 11 2.74 -6.76 1.44
C ALA A 11 1.20 -6.84 1.42
N ALA A 12 0.50 -5.77 1.81
CA ALA A 12 -0.96 -5.72 1.74
C ALA A 12 -1.49 -5.91 0.32
N ALA A 13 -0.84 -5.31 -0.68
CA ALA A 13 -1.20 -5.48 -2.09
C ALA A 13 -1.02 -6.93 -2.57
N ALA A 14 0.06 -7.61 -2.15
CA ALA A 14 0.28 -9.02 -2.47
C ALA A 14 -0.82 -9.93 -1.87
N ILE A 15 -1.24 -9.66 -0.64
CA ILE A 15 -2.36 -10.39 -0.01
C ILE A 15 -3.68 -10.10 -0.72
N MET A 16 -3.93 -8.86 -1.13
CA MET A 16 -5.13 -8.53 -1.93
C MET A 16 -5.15 -9.23 -3.29
N TYR A 17 -3.98 -9.36 -3.93
CA TYR A 17 -3.86 -10.11 -5.18
C TYR A 17 -4.25 -11.58 -4.98
N LEU A 18 -3.74 -12.22 -3.92
CA LEU A 18 -4.14 -13.58 -3.56
C LEU A 18 -5.63 -13.67 -3.20
N ALA A 19 -6.20 -12.66 -2.54
CA ALA A 19 -7.61 -12.64 -2.18
C ALA A 19 -8.56 -12.55 -3.40
N HIS A 20 -8.11 -11.91 -4.49
CA HIS A 20 -8.85 -11.77 -5.74
C HIS A 20 -8.63 -12.93 -6.71
N ASN A 21 -7.41 -13.44 -6.81
CA ASN A 21 -7.02 -14.40 -7.84
C ASN A 21 -6.88 -15.84 -7.31
N GLY A 22 -6.68 -16.00 -6.00
CA GLY A 22 -6.33 -17.28 -5.39
C GLY A 22 -4.95 -17.78 -5.81
N SER A 23 -4.56 -18.94 -5.27
CA SER A 23 -3.41 -19.71 -5.73
C SER A 23 -3.59 -21.17 -5.34
N ASP A 24 -3.66 -22.06 -6.33
CA ASP A 24 -3.79 -23.50 -6.11
C ASP A 24 -2.54 -24.09 -5.46
N ASP A 25 -1.35 -23.63 -5.87
CA ASP A 25 -0.05 -24.08 -5.31
C ASP A 25 0.06 -23.81 -3.81
N ALA A 26 -0.51 -22.70 -3.35
CA ALA A 26 -0.52 -22.33 -1.93
C ALA A 26 -1.81 -22.73 -1.20
N ASN A 27 -2.74 -23.43 -1.87
CA ASN A 27 -4.09 -23.74 -1.38
C ASN A 27 -4.82 -22.48 -0.85
N TRP A 28 -4.61 -21.33 -1.51
CA TRP A 28 -5.21 -20.07 -1.13
C TRP A 28 -6.49 -19.81 -1.91
N LEU A 29 -7.62 -19.82 -1.20
CA LEU A 29 -8.96 -19.64 -1.77
C LEU A 29 -9.25 -18.17 -2.12
N VAL A 30 -10.13 -17.94 -3.08
CA VAL A 30 -10.56 -16.61 -3.51
C VAL A 30 -11.55 -16.00 -2.52
N VAL A 31 -11.03 -15.34 -1.48
CA VAL A 31 -11.82 -14.79 -0.37
C VAL A 31 -12.79 -13.68 -0.83
N CYS A 32 -12.40 -12.88 -1.83
CA CYS A 32 -13.19 -11.75 -2.28
C CYS A 32 -14.54 -12.13 -2.91
N LEU A 33 -14.70 -13.36 -3.42
CA LEU A 33 -15.97 -13.86 -3.97
C LEU A 33 -17.06 -14.07 -2.90
N GLN A 34 -16.66 -14.44 -1.68
CA GLN A 34 -17.59 -14.64 -0.55
C GLN A 34 -17.89 -13.32 0.18
N PHE A 35 -16.93 -12.38 0.21
CA PHE A 35 -17.02 -11.14 0.98
C PHE A 35 -16.78 -9.89 0.13
N THR A 36 -17.64 -9.66 -0.88
CA THR A 36 -17.57 -8.49 -1.78
C THR A 36 -17.45 -7.16 -1.05
N ASN A 37 -18.27 -6.92 -0.01
CA ASN A 37 -18.27 -5.64 0.70
C ASN A 37 -16.95 -5.37 1.45
N PHE A 38 -16.40 -6.39 2.08
CA PHE A 38 -15.10 -6.32 2.75
C PHE A 38 -13.98 -6.08 1.73
N CYS A 39 -14.00 -6.83 0.62
CA CYS A 39 -13.00 -6.71 -0.42
C CYS A 39 -12.98 -5.31 -1.04
N GLN A 40 -14.16 -4.71 -1.30
CA GLN A 40 -14.24 -3.34 -1.80
C GLN A 40 -13.61 -2.32 -0.83
N GLN A 41 -13.92 -2.43 0.47
CA GLN A 41 -13.37 -1.51 1.47
C GLN A 41 -11.86 -1.67 1.62
N VAL A 42 -11.35 -2.90 1.70
CA VAL A 42 -9.91 -3.13 1.90
C VAL A 42 -9.12 -2.77 0.65
N THR A 43 -9.60 -3.11 -0.55
CA THR A 43 -8.96 -2.68 -1.80
C THR A 43 -8.92 -1.16 -1.88
N GLY A 44 -10.01 -0.46 -1.52
CA GLY A 44 -10.02 1.00 -1.41
C GLY A 44 -8.97 1.52 -0.41
N ALA A 45 -8.88 0.90 0.77
CA ALA A 45 -7.91 1.28 1.80
C ALA A 45 -6.45 1.08 1.33
N VAL A 46 -6.14 0.00 0.61
CA VAL A 46 -4.81 -0.26 0.06
C VAL A 46 -4.44 0.78 -0.99
N VAL A 47 -5.37 1.13 -1.89
CA VAL A 47 -5.16 2.19 -2.90
C VAL A 47 -4.89 3.53 -2.22
N VAL A 48 -5.72 3.92 -1.24
CA VAL A 48 -5.51 5.16 -0.48
C VAL A 48 -4.17 5.16 0.25
N SER A 49 -3.73 4.01 0.79
CA SER A 49 -2.44 3.88 1.46
C SER A 49 -1.26 4.08 0.50
N PHE A 50 -1.36 3.58 -0.73
CA PHE A 50 -0.36 3.84 -1.78
C PHE A 50 -0.28 5.33 -2.13
N VAL A 51 -1.43 5.97 -2.32
CA VAL A 51 -1.51 7.42 -2.58
C VAL A 51 -0.87 8.20 -1.42
N ALA A 52 -1.24 7.89 -0.18
CA ALA A 52 -0.66 8.51 1.01
C ALA A 52 0.86 8.32 1.10
N THR A 53 1.37 7.14 0.71
CA THR A 53 2.82 6.86 0.66
C THR A 53 3.54 7.80 -0.31
N VAL A 54 2.96 8.04 -1.49
CA VAL A 54 3.51 8.98 -2.48
C VAL A 54 3.50 10.41 -1.95
N PHE A 55 2.41 10.84 -1.30
CA PHE A 55 2.36 12.16 -0.65
C PHE A 55 3.41 12.30 0.46
N LEU A 56 3.62 11.27 1.27
CA LEU A 56 4.64 11.30 2.31
C LEU A 56 6.05 11.42 1.70
N LEU A 57 6.31 10.69 0.61
CA LEU A 57 7.57 10.78 -0.14
C LEU A 57 7.85 12.20 -0.66
N THR A 58 6.86 12.84 -1.27
CA THR A 58 7.01 14.21 -1.79
C THR A 58 7.20 15.22 -0.66
N LEU A 59 6.46 15.09 0.45
CA LEU A 59 6.63 15.93 1.63
C LEU A 59 8.05 15.81 2.21
N VAL A 60 8.56 14.59 2.38
CA VAL A 60 9.93 14.36 2.87
C VAL A 60 10.97 14.97 1.94
N ALA A 61 10.80 14.84 0.62
CA ALA A 61 11.71 15.44 -0.35
C ALA A 61 11.72 16.97 -0.27
N ILE A 62 10.54 17.60 -0.16
CA ILE A 62 10.42 19.06 0.01
C ILE A 62 11.04 19.51 1.32
N SER A 63 10.83 18.78 2.43
CA SER A 63 11.44 19.09 3.72
C SER A 63 12.96 18.99 3.66
N ALA A 64 13.51 17.96 3.02
CA ALA A 64 14.94 17.80 2.85
C ALA A 64 15.55 18.93 1.99
N PHE A 65 14.86 19.32 0.91
CA PHE A 65 15.28 20.43 0.06
C PHE A 65 15.22 21.78 0.78
N SER A 66 14.15 22.03 1.53
CA SER A 66 13.98 23.24 2.33
C SER A 66 15.06 23.36 3.40
N LEU A 67 15.39 22.24 4.08
CA LEU A 67 16.45 22.20 5.07
C LEU A 67 17.83 22.46 4.45
N LYS A 68 18.11 21.86 3.28
CA LYS A 68 19.35 22.10 2.54
C LYS A 68 19.49 23.57 2.11
N ARG A 69 18.38 24.24 1.77
CA ARG A 69 18.38 25.65 1.39
C ARG A 69 18.66 26.60 2.56
N THR A 70 18.27 26.26 3.78
CA THR A 70 18.52 27.10 4.97
C THR A 70 19.93 26.88 5.56
N SER A 71 20.55 25.74 5.26
CA SER A 71 21.91 25.41 5.69
C SER A 71 23.01 25.96 4.76
N ASP A 72 22.63 26.55 3.63
CA ASP A 72 23.48 27.28 2.68
C ASP A 72 23.28 28.79 2.92
#